data_AF-H8FY41-F1
#
_entry.id   AF-H8FY41-F1
#
_cell.length_a   1.000
_cell.length_b   1.000
_cell.length_c   1.000
_cell.angle_alpha   90.00
_cell.angle_beta   90.00
_cell.angle_gamma   90.00
#
_symmetry.space_group_name_H-M   'P 1'
#
loop_
_entity.id
_entity.type
_entity.pdbx_description
1 polymer ?
#
loop_
_entity_poly.entity_id
_entity_poly.type
_entity_poly.pdbx_seq_one_letter_code
_entity_poly.pdbx_strand_id
1 'polypeptide(L)'
;MSGTLMMSQKQIAIIRAIMRGNAEGDFVDLDELLKLLPYTTTKQSLQFSIRALIKHGLIEKRPREVRRGRARRVLAPTLLAYRLMGEGIPGT
;
A
#
# COMPACT_ATOMS: atom_id res chain seq x y z
N MET A 1 18.68 17.45 3.90
CA MET A 1 18.44 17.41 2.45
C MET A 1 16.96 17.12 2.22
N SER A 2 16.16 18.11 1.83
CA SER A 2 14.77 17.89 1.41
C SER A 2 14.77 17.61 -0.09
N GLY A 3 15.01 16.36 -0.47
CA GLY A 3 14.82 15.91 -1.84
C GLY A 3 13.33 15.66 -2.06
N THR A 4 12.72 16.34 -3.04
CA THR A 4 11.35 16.02 -3.47
C THR A 4 11.30 14.56 -3.90
N LEU A 5 10.54 13.73 -3.19
CA LEU A 5 10.41 12.32 -3.53
C LEU A 5 9.58 12.18 -4.82
N MET A 6 10.25 12.00 -5.95
CA MET A 6 9.56 11.82 -7.22
C MET A 6 9.03 10.39 -7.33
N MET A 7 7.71 10.24 -7.23
CA MET A 7 7.05 8.93 -7.30
C MET A 7 6.59 8.61 -8.72
N SER A 8 6.81 7.37 -9.15
CA SER A 8 6.21 6.88 -10.39
C SER A 8 4.69 6.73 -10.28
N GLN A 9 3.99 6.81 -11.40
CA GLN A 9 2.54 6.58 -11.46
C GLN A 9 2.12 5.22 -10.87
N LYS A 10 2.95 4.19 -11.04
CA LYS A 10 2.71 2.86 -10.44
C LYS A 10 2.78 2.89 -8.92
N GLN A 11 3.77 3.59 -8.36
CA GLN A 11 3.90 3.72 -6.90
C GLN A 11 2.75 4.53 -6.30
N ILE A 12 2.35 5.61 -6.96
CA ILE A 12 1.17 6.41 -6.58
C ILE A 12 -0.08 5.53 -6.56
N ALA A 13 -0.29 4.74 -7.62
CA ALA A 13 -1.44 3.84 -7.71
C ALA A 13 -1.42 2.75 -6.62
N ILE A 14 -0.26 2.18 -6.29
CA ILE A 14 -0.13 1.21 -5.18
C ILE A 14 -0.49 1.86 -3.85
N ILE A 15 0.05 3.05 -3.56
CA ILE A 15 -0.25 3.75 -2.30
C ILE A 15 -1.74 4.07 -2.20
N ARG A 16 -2.36 4.62 -3.25
CA ARG A 16 -3.80 4.91 -3.27
C ARG A 16 -4.65 3.67 -3.06
N ALA A 17 -4.29 2.55 -3.69
CA ALA A 17 -5.01 1.30 -3.51
C ALA A 17 -4.92 0.77 -2.07
N ILE A 18 -3.78 0.99 -1.39
CA ILE A 18 -3.60 0.66 0.03
C ILE A 18 -4.37 1.62 0.94
N MET A 19 -4.37 2.92 0.65
CA MET A 19 -5.13 3.94 1.41
C MET A 19 -6.63 3.75 1.32
N ARG A 20 -7.12 3.32 0.15
CA ARG A 20 -8.54 2.98 -0.06
C ARG A 20 -8.99 1.78 0.78
N GLY A 21 -8.08 0.86 1.08
CA GLY A 21 -8.42 -0.37 1.78
C GLY A 21 -9.13 -1.41 0.88
N ASN A 22 -9.58 -2.48 1.53
CA ASN A 22 -10.37 -3.54 0.93
C ASN A 22 -11.86 -3.12 0.86
N ALA A 23 -12.72 -4.03 0.39
CA ALA A 23 -14.16 -3.76 0.24
C ALA A 23 -14.90 -3.52 1.58
N GLU A 24 -14.29 -3.91 2.70
CA GLU A 24 -14.84 -3.77 4.05
C GLU A 24 -14.30 -2.51 4.76
N GLY A 25 -13.46 -1.71 4.07
CA GLY A 25 -12.83 -0.52 4.64
C GLY A 25 -11.63 -0.80 5.54
N ASP A 26 -11.12 -2.03 5.56
CA ASP A 26 -9.93 -2.43 6.29
C ASP A 26 -8.68 -2.41 5.38
N PHE A 27 -7.49 -2.55 5.96
CA PHE A 27 -6.23 -2.66 5.23
C PHE A 27 -6.22 -3.85 4.26
N VAL A 28 -5.31 -3.83 3.29
CA VAL A 28 -5.25 -4.84 2.21
C VAL A 28 -4.11 -5.82 2.39
N ASP A 29 -4.33 -7.07 1.99
CA ASP A 29 -3.23 -8.00 1.73
C ASP A 29 -2.75 -7.94 0.27
N LEU A 30 -1.68 -8.69 -0.03
CA LEU A 30 -1.05 -8.69 -1.36
C LEU A 30 -1.98 -9.19 -2.48
N ASP A 31 -2.87 -10.15 -2.20
CA ASP A 31 -3.78 -10.70 -3.21
C ASP A 31 -4.92 -9.73 -3.51
N GLU A 32 -5.41 -9.03 -2.48
CA GLU A 32 -6.41 -7.96 -2.62
C GLU A 32 -5.84 -6.76 -3.35
N LEU A 33 -4.65 -6.30 -2.93
CA LEU A 33 -3.95 -5.19 -3.57
C LEU A 33 -3.75 -5.45 -5.07
N LEU A 34 -3.38 -6.67 -5.45
CA LEU A 34 -3.19 -7.03 -6.86
C LEU A 34 -4.46 -6.82 -7.70
N LYS A 35 -5.65 -7.05 -7.13
CA LYS A 35 -6.95 -6.85 -7.80
C LYS A 35 -7.39 -5.39 -7.82
N LEU A 36 -6.86 -4.58 -6.92
CA LEU A 36 -7.23 -3.18 -6.71
C LEU A 36 -6.47 -2.19 -7.61
N LEU A 37 -5.40 -2.65 -8.25
CA LEU A 37 -4.56 -1.81 -9.11
C LEU A 37 -5.23 -1.54 -10.47
N PRO A 38 -5.12 -0.31 -11.01
CA PRO A 38 -5.69 0.05 -12.30
C PRO A 38 -4.83 -0.44 -13.49
N TYR A 39 -3.95 -1.42 -13.26
CA TYR A 39 -3.04 -1.98 -14.26
C TYR A 39 -2.71 -3.44 -13.94
N THR A 40 -2.39 -4.20 -14.98
CA THR A 40 -1.96 -5.60 -14.83
C THR A 40 -0.50 -5.68 -14.36
N THR A 41 -0.24 -6.51 -13.35
CA THR A 41 1.13 -6.81 -12.88
C THR A 41 1.20 -8.21 -12.30
N THR A 42 2.42 -8.71 -12.09
CA THR A 42 2.64 -9.99 -11.40
C THR A 42 2.79 -9.77 -9.91
N LYS A 43 2.47 -10.79 -9.13
CA LYS A 43 2.65 -10.78 -7.67
C LYS A 43 4.10 -10.51 -7.27
N GLN A 44 5.07 -11.00 -8.04
CA GLN A 44 6.50 -10.80 -7.81
C GLN A 44 6.91 -9.35 -8.06
N SER A 45 6.44 -8.74 -9.17
CA SER A 45 6.71 -7.34 -9.49
C SER A 45 6.10 -6.40 -8.45
N LEU A 46 4.85 -6.65 -8.06
CA LEU A 46 4.18 -5.91 -7.00
C LEU A 46 4.94 -6.01 -5.66
N GLN A 47 5.42 -7.19 -5.28
CA GLN A 47 6.26 -7.34 -4.08
C GLN A 47 7.54 -6.52 -4.15
N PHE A 48 8.18 -6.39 -5.32
CA PHE A 48 9.37 -5.55 -5.48
C PHE A 48 9.04 -4.08 -5.21
N SER A 49 7.95 -3.57 -5.80
CA SER A 49 7.46 -2.22 -5.54
C SER A 49 7.10 -2.00 -4.07
N ILE A 50 6.41 -2.94 -3.43
CA ILE A 50 6.08 -2.87 -1.99
C ILE A 50 7.35 -2.79 -1.14
N ARG A 51 8.38 -3.58 -1.42
CA ARG A 51 9.65 -3.53 -0.67
C ARG A 51 10.32 -2.16 -0.80
N ALA A 52 10.33 -1.57 -2.00
CA ALA A 52 10.86 -0.22 -2.19
C ALA A 52 10.06 0.81 -1.38
N LEU A 53 8.72 0.76 -1.42
CA LEU A 53 7.86 1.69 -0.70
C LEU A 53 8.00 1.56 0.83
N ILE A 54 8.21 0.33 1.35
CA ILE A 54 8.55 0.11 2.76
C ILE A 54 9.91 0.71 3.10
N LYS A 55 10.92 0.52 2.24
CA LYS A 55 12.27 1.10 2.43
C LYS A 55 12.22 2.63 2.48
N HIS A 56 11.31 3.25 1.73
CA HIS A 56 11.08 4.70 1.74
C HIS A 56 10.14 5.16 2.87
N GLY A 57 9.69 4.26 3.75
CA GLY A 57 8.83 4.61 4.89
C GLY A 57 7.43 5.05 4.49
N LEU A 58 6.93 4.64 3.31
CA LEU A 58 5.61 5.03 2.82
C LEU A 58 4.53 4.00 3.19
N ILE A 59 4.90 2.73 3.24
CA ILE A 59 4.02 1.62 3.60
C ILE A 59 4.63 0.87 4.78
N GLU A 60 3.79 0.36 5.67
CA GLU A 60 4.18 -0.54 6.76
C GLU A 60 3.46 -1.89 6.68
N LYS A 61 4.08 -2.89 7.32
CA LYS A 61 3.54 -4.24 7.46
C LYS A 61 2.84 -4.35 8.81
N ARG A 62 1.53 -4.55 8.82
CA ARG A 62 0.74 -4.82 10.03
C ARG A 62 0.89 -6.29 10.47
N PRO A 63 0.37 -6.70 11.64
CA PRO A 63 0.31 -8.11 12.03
C PRO A 63 -0.32 -9.01 10.95
N ARG A 64 -0.10 -10.32 11.07
CA ARG A 64 -0.76 -11.25 10.16
C ARG A 64 -2.19 -11.50 10.63
N GLU A 65 -3.10 -11.60 9.69
CA GLU A 65 -4.50 -11.91 9.92
C GLU A 65 -4.89 -13.16 9.15
N VAL A 66 -5.90 -13.88 9.63
CA VAL A 66 -6.47 -15.00 8.89
C VAL A 66 -7.42 -14.44 7.83
N ARG A 67 -7.02 -14.52 6.56
CA ARG A 67 -7.85 -14.10 5.41
C ARG A 67 -8.00 -15.28 4.47
N ARG A 68 -9.23 -15.61 4.08
CA ARG A 68 -9.56 -16.73 3.19
C ARG A 68 -8.91 -18.05 3.66
N GLY A 69 -9.02 -18.33 4.96
CA GLY A 69 -8.49 -19.55 5.59
C GLY A 69 -6.96 -19.63 5.70
N ARG A 70 -6.22 -18.56 5.43
CA ARG A 70 -4.75 -18.56 5.48
C ARG A 70 -4.22 -17.31 6.18
N ALA A 71 -3.10 -17.43 6.88
CA ALA A 71 -2.40 -16.27 7.43
C ALA A 71 -1.88 -15.37 6.29
N ARG A 72 -2.26 -14.09 6.30
CA ARG A 72 -1.87 -13.07 5.34
C ARG A 72 -1.26 -11.87 6.03
N ARG A 73 -0.22 -11.32 5.41
CA ARG A 73 0.37 -10.05 5.86
C ARG A 73 -0.46 -8.92 5.28
N VAL A 74 -0.83 -7.98 6.13
CA VAL A 74 -1.62 -6.82 5.78
C VAL A 74 -0.71 -5.59 5.67
N LEU A 75 -1.05 -4.69 4.74
CA LEU A 75 -0.29 -3.48 4.40
C LEU A 75 -1.09 -2.24 4.75
N ALA A 76 -0.45 -1.30 5.43
CA ALA A 76 -1.04 -0.01 5.79
C ALA A 76 -0.19 1.14 5.25
N PRO A 77 -0.81 2.27 4.86
CA PRO A 77 -0.08 3.49 4.56
C PRO A 77 0.44 4.11 5.87
N THR A 78 1.63 4.70 5.80
CA THR A 78 2.17 5.48 6.93
C THR A 78 1.65 6.92 6.89
N LEU A 79 1.84 7.65 7.99
CA LEU A 79 1.58 9.09 8.04
C LEU A 79 2.36 9.88 6.96
N LEU A 80 3.58 9.44 6.64
CA LEU A 80 4.37 10.07 5.58
C LEU A 80 3.70 9.90 4.21
N ALA A 81 3.14 8.72 3.93
CA ALA A 81 2.38 8.52 2.70
C ALA A 81 1.16 9.44 2.62
N TYR A 82 0.35 9.56 3.67
CA TYR A 82 -0.79 10.50 3.68
C TYR A 82 -0.36 11.92 3.34
N ARG A 83 0.68 12.42 4.00
CA ARG A 83 1.23 13.77 3.75
C ARG A 83 1.70 13.97 2.31
N LEU A 84 2.44 13.00 1.77
CA LEU A 84 2.98 13.10 0.41
C LEU A 84 1.90 12.97 -0.67
N MET A 85 0.85 12.21 -0.39
CA MET A 85 -0.29 12.04 -1.30
C MET A 85 -1.26 13.22 -1.24
N GLY A 86 -1.14 14.12 -0.25
CA GLY A 86 -2.06 15.22 -0.03
C GLY A 86 -3.44 14.75 0.43
N GLU A 87 -3.53 13.57 1.04
CA GLU A 87 -4.78 12.98 1.52
C GLU A 87 -4.86 13.08 3.05
N GLY A 88 -6.06 13.35 3.57
CA GLY A 88 -6.32 13.36 5.01
C GLY A 88 -6.15 11.98 5.63
N ILE A 89 -5.79 11.92 6.91
CA ILE A 89 -5.69 10.66 7.66
C ILE A 89 -7.12 10.25 8.01
N PRO A 90 -7.57 9.03 7.67
CA PRO A 90 -8.89 8.56 8.06
C PRO A 90 -9.06 8.56 9.59
N GLY A 91 -10.11 9.23 10.09
CA GLY A 91 -10.47 9.22 11.51
C GLY A 91 -9.75 10.26 12.40
N THR A 92 -9.04 11.22 11.82
CA THR A 92 -8.59 12.46 12.50
C THR A 92 -9.39 13.65 11.98
#